data_AF-A0A382GIM3-F1
#
_entry.id   AF-A0A382GIM3-F1
#
_cell.length_a   1.000
_cell.length_b   1.000
_cell.length_c   1.000
_cell.angle_alpha   90.00
_cell.angle_beta   90.00
_cell.angle_gamma   90.00
#
_symmetry.space_group_name_H-M   'P 1'
#
loop_
_entity.id
_entity.type
_entity.pdbx_description
1 polymer ?
#
loop_
_entity_poly.entity_id
_entity_poly.type
_entity_poly.pdbx_seq_one_letter_code
_entity_poly.pdbx_strand_id
1 'polypeptide(L)' 'MIFNKNTTINEILNAYPEAMRFFKEKQMACGSCFAVKFDTLENGALMH' A
#
# COMPACT_ATOMS: atom_id res chain seq x y z
N MET A 1 6.76 -11.45 9.85
CA MET A 1 7.00 -9.99 9.80
C MET A 1 5.73 -9.31 10.29
N ILE A 2 5.82 -8.30 11.15
CA ILE A 2 4.66 -7.57 11.68
C ILE A 2 4.59 -6.24 10.93
N PHE A 3 3.46 -5.98 10.26
CA PHE A 3 3.17 -4.69 9.64
C PHE A 3 2.43 -3.80 10.61
N ASN A 4 2.75 -2.52 10.63
CA ASN A 4 2.07 -1.53 11.44
C ASN A 4 1.64 -0.33 10.59
N LYS A 5 0.91 0.59 11.19
CA LYS A 5 0.32 1.74 10.50
C LYS A 5 1.35 2.64 9.79
N ASN A 6 2.61 2.62 10.22
CA ASN A 6 3.72 3.38 9.63
C ASN A 6 4.47 2.61 8.54
N THR A 7 4.18 1.31 8.34
CA THR A 7 4.74 0.54 7.23
C THR A 7 4.23 1.11 5.91
N THR A 8 5.12 1.28 4.95
CA THR A 8 4.77 1.74 3.61
C THR A 8 4.17 0.62 2.76
N ILE A 9 3.29 0.98 1.84
CA ILE A 9 2.72 0.03 0.88
C ILE A 9 3.84 -0.62 0.04
N ASN A 10 4.88 0.13 -0.33
CA ASN A 10 6.02 -0.39 -1.09
C ASN A 10 6.82 -1.46 -0.32
N GLU A 11 7.04 -1.29 0.99
CA GLU A 11 7.70 -2.31 1.81
C GLU A 11 6.91 -3.62 1.80
N ILE A 12 5.59 -3.54 1.88
CA ILE A 12 4.70 -4.71 1.84
C ILE A 12 4.77 -5.35 0.44
N LEU A 13 4.70 -4.55 -0.63
CA LEU A 13 4.73 -5.05 -2.00
C LEU A 13 6.09 -5.65 -2.41
N ASN A 14 7.19 -5.16 -1.84
CA ASN A 14 8.52 -5.75 -2.06
C ASN A 14 8.65 -7.12 -1.39
N ALA A 15 8.03 -7.30 -0.23
CA ALA A 15 8.04 -8.58 0.49
C ALA A 15 6.97 -9.56 -0.01
N TYR A 16 5.81 -9.04 -0.45
CA TYR A 16 4.62 -9.78 -0.86
C TYR A 16 3.98 -9.12 -2.11
N PRO A 17 4.53 -9.34 -3.31
CA PRO A 17 4.01 -8.72 -4.54
C PRO A 17 2.53 -9.04 -4.82
N GLU A 18 2.02 -10.17 -4.34
CA GLU A 18 0.62 -10.60 -4.43
C GLU A 18 -0.34 -9.68 -3.68
N ALA A 19 0.14 -8.96 -2.66
CA ALA A 19 -0.65 -7.97 -1.92
C ALA A 19 -1.10 -6.79 -2.80
N MET A 20 -0.52 -6.61 -4.00
CA MET A 20 -0.99 -5.64 -4.99
C MET A 20 -2.47 -5.81 -5.31
N ARG A 21 -2.98 -7.06 -5.33
CA ARG A 21 -4.41 -7.29 -5.58
C ARG A 21 -5.27 -6.73 -4.46
N PHE A 22 -4.87 -6.95 -3.21
CA PHE A 22 -5.55 -6.41 -2.03
C PHE A 22 -5.59 -4.88 -2.05
N PHE A 23 -4.45 -4.22 -2.30
CA PHE A 23 -4.42 -2.76 -2.34
C PHE A 23 -5.22 -2.19 -3.51
N LYS A 24 -5.24 -2.86 -4.67
CA LYS A 24 -6.14 -2.49 -5.78
C LYS A 24 -7.62 -2.61 -5.41
N GLU A 25 -8.01 -3.72 -4.78
CA GLU A 25 -9.40 -3.94 -4.32
C GLU A 25 -9.83 -2.90 -3.28
N LYS A 26 -8.91 -2.44 -2.44
CA LYS A 26 -9.14 -1.36 -1.46
C LYS A 26 -9.00 0.05 -2.01
N GLN A 27 -8.75 0.21 -3.31
CA GLN A 27 -8.44 1.50 -3.94
C GLN A 27 -7.22 2.23 -3.35
N MET A 28 -6.43 1.53 -2.54
CA MET A 28 -5.17 1.98 -1.93
C MET A 28 -3.95 1.77 -2.82
N ALA A 29 -4.15 1.36 -4.08
CA ALA A 29 -3.11 1.30 -5.09
C ALA A 29 -3.69 1.68 -6.45
N CYS A 30 -3.65 2.98 -6.75
CA CYS A 30 -3.94 3.48 -8.08
C CYS A 30 -2.79 3.08 -9.02
N GLY A 31 -3.09 2.27 -10.05
CA GLY A 31 -2.08 1.78 -11.01
C GLY A 31 -1.33 2.90 -11.75
N SER A 32 -1.89 4.12 -11.79
CA SER A 32 -1.31 5.32 -12.40
C SER A 32 -0.71 6.31 -11.40
N CYS A 33 -0.89 6.12 -10.08
CA CYS A 33 -0.38 7.03 -9.07
C CYS A 33 0.79 6.38 -8.31
N PHE A 34 1.99 6.58 -8.87
CA PHE A 34 3.23 6.04 -8.34
C PHE A 34 3.50 6.47 -6.88
N ALA A 35 2.98 7.63 -6.46
CA ALA A 35 3.13 8.18 -5.11
C ALA A 35 2.52 7.31 -4.02
N VAL A 36 1.40 6.61 -4.30
CA VAL A 36 0.64 5.82 -3.31
C VAL A 36 1.45 4.64 -2.78
N LYS A 37 2.46 4.19 -3.52
CA LYS A 37 3.38 3.14 -3.03
C LYS A 37 4.22 3.63 -1.85
N PHE A 38 4.52 4.92 -1.78
CA PHE A 38 5.34 5.50 -0.70
C PHE A 38 4.50 5.92 0.51
N ASP A 39 3.17 5.86 0.41
CA ASP A 39 2.31 6.09 1.55
C ASP A 39 2.43 4.97 2.59
N THR A 40 2.33 5.37 3.85
CA THR A 40 2.09 4.44 4.95
C THR A 40 0.70 3.83 4.82
N LEU A 41 0.48 2.68 5.46
CA LEU A 41 -0.86 2.06 5.53
C LEU A 41 -1.91 3.03 6.08
N GLU A 42 -1.57 3.84 7.10
CA GLU A 42 -2.46 4.86 7.67
C GLU A 42 -2.80 5.95 6.65
N ASN A 43 -1.79 6.53 6.00
CA ASN A 43 -2.00 7.60 5.03
C ASN A 43 -2.79 7.10 3.81
N GLY A 44 -2.42 5.94 3.26
CA GLY A 44 -3.13 5.35 2.13
C GLY A 44 -4.60 5.07 2.45
N ALA A 45 -4.93 4.70 3.69
CA ALA A 45 -6.30 4.44 4.11
C ALA A 45 -7.11 5.71 4.43
N LEU A 46 -6.45 6.81 4.76
CA LEU A 46 -7.11 8.10 5.00
C LEU A 46 -7.40 8.86 3.70
N MET A 47 -6.59 8.65 2.66
CA MET A 47 -6.64 9.40 1.40
C MET A 47 -7.55 8.77 0.34
N HIS A 48 -7.93 7.50 0.47
CA HIS A 48 -8.66 6.70 -0.52
C HIS A 48 -9.85 5.98 0.11
#